data_AF-A0A2E6BK37-F1
#
_entry.id   AF-A0A2E6BK37-F1
#
_cell.length_a   1.000
_cell.length_b   1.000
_cell.length_c   1.000
_cell.angle_alpha   90.00
_cell.angle_beta   90.00
_cell.angle_gamma   90.00
#
_symmetry.space_group_name_H-M   'P 1'
#
loop_
_entity.id
_entity.type
_entity.pdbx_description
1 polymer ?
#
loop_
_entity_poly.entity_id
_entity_poly.type
_entity_poly.pdbx_seq_one_letter_code
_entity_poly.pdbx_strand_id
1 'polypeptide(L)'
;MSSNREARNIRNRYIRRLFGMILPACLLIPVSVSHADEEHVASACATLEFMAKMTALNLLLPANNDDVAELQLASQQMRELNRLACQPVVHDGGTRYQNTYANGRQVSIDLFNQAWYFPNGQVFTTHPGRSSAIYYPNGQLLAYGWTRGEETVFWPNGNPATFSFRTEQEAWYYPDGHIITYLAGVQGARWFYPFARLDGQVGQEMISSKWGRSGEYFSHLRFSRNGLAFVEQQRIRGKLVLSDAELLDVPGVLLMVTRLYQAPDEAMLFLPGDGSIAGAPY
;
A
#
# COMPACT_ATOMS: atom_id res chain seq x y z
N MET A 1 -41.86 57.19 41.09
CA MET A 1 -42.81 56.63 42.08
C MET A 1 -43.99 56.10 41.28
N SER A 2 -44.09 54.79 41.09
CA SER A 2 -45.00 53.89 41.84
C SER A 2 -46.47 54.27 41.60
N SER A 3 -47.41 53.44 41.17
CA SER A 3 -47.51 52.00 40.99
C SER A 3 -48.96 51.72 40.57
N ASN A 4 -49.15 50.72 39.70
CA ASN A 4 -50.28 49.80 39.65
C ASN A 4 -51.72 50.21 39.28
N ARG A 5 -52.30 49.28 38.50
CA ARG A 5 -53.74 48.95 38.30
C ARG A 5 -54.49 49.98 37.43
N GLU A 6 -55.34 49.61 36.48
CA GLU A 6 -56.32 48.54 36.48
C GLU A 6 -56.87 48.36 35.04
N ALA A 7 -57.29 47.15 34.70
CA ALA A 7 -57.84 46.77 33.40
C ALA A 7 -59.35 47.07 33.30
N ARG A 8 -59.84 47.43 32.10
CA ARG A 8 -61.08 46.91 31.43
C ARG A 8 -61.62 47.84 30.33
N ASN A 9 -61.83 47.30 29.13
CA ASN A 9 -63.03 47.41 28.27
C ASN A 9 -62.67 46.93 26.84
N ILE A 10 -63.01 45.73 26.38
CA ILE A 10 -64.31 45.16 25.97
C ILE A 10 -64.92 45.78 24.68
N ARG A 11 -64.79 44.98 23.62
CA ARG A 11 -65.72 44.64 22.51
C ARG A 11 -65.80 45.45 21.21
N ASN A 12 -65.73 44.62 20.15
CA ASN A 12 -66.35 44.65 18.81
C ASN A 12 -65.40 45.12 17.69
N ARG A 13 -65.26 44.48 16.53
CA ARG A 13 -66.06 43.46 15.83
C ARG A 13 -65.30 43.05 14.54
N TYR A 14 -65.69 41.94 13.90
CA TYR A 14 -65.42 41.52 12.49
C TYR A 14 -64.05 40.89 12.16
N ILE A 15 -63.94 39.58 11.88
CA ILE A 15 -64.30 38.77 10.68
C ILE A 15 -63.06 38.46 9.80
N ARG A 16 -62.98 37.19 9.37
CA ARG A 16 -62.18 36.56 8.28
C ARG A 16 -60.83 35.90 8.63
N ARG A 17 -60.93 34.57 8.75
CA ARG A 17 -60.10 33.52 8.11
C ARG A 17 -59.02 34.04 7.15
N LEU A 18 -57.78 33.54 7.24
CA LEU A 18 -57.09 32.88 6.12
C LEU A 18 -55.74 32.26 6.58
N PHE A 19 -55.63 30.96 6.31
CA PHE A 19 -54.46 30.20 5.87
C PHE A 19 -53.30 29.93 6.84
N GLY A 20 -53.19 28.63 7.18
CA GLY A 20 -51.98 28.03 7.73
C GLY A 20 -50.83 28.06 6.74
N MET A 21 -49.65 28.36 7.28
CA MET A 21 -48.36 27.98 6.74
C MET A 21 -47.75 27.01 7.75
N ILE A 22 -47.95 25.71 7.53
CA ILE A 22 -47.06 24.69 8.08
C ILE A 22 -45.93 24.60 7.05
N LEU A 23 -44.81 25.26 7.32
CA LEU A 23 -43.57 25.01 6.60
C LEU A 23 -43.15 23.56 6.92
N PRO A 24 -42.95 22.67 5.93
CA PRO A 24 -42.22 21.44 6.20
C PRO A 24 -40.76 21.84 6.39
N ALA A 25 -40.28 21.78 7.64
CA ALA A 25 -38.86 21.78 7.92
C ALA A 25 -38.27 20.53 7.26
N CYS A 26 -37.74 20.67 6.04
CA CYS A 26 -36.83 19.69 5.45
C CYS A 26 -35.62 19.63 6.38
N LEU A 27 -35.61 18.63 7.26
CA LEU A 27 -34.40 18.10 7.89
C LEU A 27 -33.49 17.58 6.77
N LEU A 28 -32.67 18.48 6.23
CA LEU A 28 -31.46 18.08 5.53
C LEU A 28 -30.54 17.50 6.61
N ILE A 29 -30.62 16.18 6.80
CA ILE A 29 -29.56 15.43 7.48
C ILE A 29 -28.36 15.54 6.55
N PRO A 30 -27.25 16.20 6.94
CA PRO A 30 -26.03 16.09 6.17
C PRO A 30 -25.62 14.61 6.24
N VAL A 31 -25.69 13.93 5.10
CA VAL A 31 -25.09 12.61 4.95
C VAL A 31 -23.59 12.83 4.93
N SER A 32 -22.96 12.77 6.11
CA SER A 32 -21.50 12.74 6.24
C SER A 32 -21.00 11.35 5.85
N VAL A 33 -21.06 11.03 4.57
CA VAL A 33 -20.45 9.83 4.00
C VAL A 33 -19.73 10.27 2.75
N SER A 34 -18.40 10.39 2.79
CA SER A 34 -17.57 10.23 1.59
C SER A 34 -16.06 10.19 1.83
N HIS A 35 -15.48 10.86 2.85
CA HIS A 35 -14.00 10.95 2.91
C HIS A 35 -13.31 9.80 3.67
N ALA A 36 -13.70 9.51 4.92
CA ALA A 36 -13.01 8.49 5.73
C ALA A 36 -13.13 7.06 5.14
N ASP A 37 -14.25 6.79 4.47
CA ASP A 37 -14.54 5.53 3.80
C ASP A 37 -13.64 5.31 2.56
N GLU A 38 -13.38 6.37 1.79
CA GLU A 38 -12.47 6.35 0.63
C GLU A 38 -11.00 6.22 1.07
N GLU A 39 -10.62 6.87 2.17
CA GLU A 39 -9.28 6.74 2.77
C GLU A 39 -8.97 5.31 3.20
N HIS A 40 -9.96 4.57 3.72
CA HIS A 40 -9.78 3.17 4.12
C HIS A 40 -9.44 2.26 2.93
N VAL A 41 -10.14 2.42 1.82
CA VAL A 41 -9.86 1.68 0.58
C VAL A 41 -8.50 2.07 0.01
N ALA A 42 -8.20 3.36 -0.08
CA ALA A 42 -6.92 3.85 -0.57
C ALA A 42 -5.74 3.28 0.25
N SER A 43 -5.87 3.26 1.57
CA SER A 43 -4.88 2.69 2.47
C SER A 43 -4.66 1.19 2.24
N ALA A 44 -5.75 0.42 2.09
CA ALA A 44 -5.68 -1.01 1.80
C ALA A 44 -5.06 -1.28 0.42
N CYS A 45 -5.33 -0.43 -0.57
CA CYS A 45 -4.74 -0.52 -1.90
C CYS A 45 -3.24 -0.22 -1.90
N ALA A 46 -2.79 0.80 -1.16
CA ALA A 46 -1.37 1.07 -0.96
C ALA A 46 -0.65 -0.09 -0.25
N THR A 47 -1.33 -0.72 0.70
CA THR A 47 -0.84 -1.93 1.40
C THR A 47 -0.66 -3.10 0.42
N LEU A 48 -1.65 -3.33 -0.46
CA LEU A 48 -1.59 -4.36 -1.49
C LEU A 48 -0.48 -4.09 -2.51
N GLU A 49 -0.28 -2.83 -2.90
CA GLU A 49 0.82 -2.43 -3.77
C GLU A 49 2.18 -2.75 -3.12
N PHE A 50 2.38 -2.38 -1.86
CA PHE A 50 3.61 -2.69 -1.15
C PHE A 50 3.86 -4.21 -1.07
N MET A 51 2.82 -4.97 -0.74
CA MET A 51 2.87 -6.45 -0.72
C MET A 51 3.23 -7.03 -2.09
N ALA A 52 2.69 -6.46 -3.16
CA ALA A 52 3.02 -6.85 -4.52
C ALA A 52 4.49 -6.54 -4.86
N LYS A 53 5.02 -5.39 -4.41
CA LYS A 53 6.45 -5.05 -4.54
C LYS A 53 7.34 -6.06 -3.81
N MET A 54 6.97 -6.41 -2.58
CA MET A 54 7.68 -7.43 -1.79
C MET A 54 7.73 -8.78 -2.51
N THR A 55 6.58 -9.25 -2.99
CA THR A 55 6.48 -10.52 -3.73
C THR A 55 7.24 -10.48 -5.05
N ALA A 56 7.16 -9.36 -5.75
CA ALA A 56 7.87 -9.11 -7.00
C ALA A 56 9.39 -9.18 -6.83
N LEU A 57 9.92 -8.64 -5.74
CA LEU A 57 11.34 -8.73 -5.41
C LEU A 57 11.73 -10.15 -4.97
N ASN A 58 10.88 -10.82 -4.20
CA ASN A 58 11.11 -12.22 -3.81
C ASN A 58 11.17 -13.16 -5.02
N LEU A 59 10.31 -12.93 -6.02
CA LEU A 59 10.37 -13.66 -7.30
C LEU A 59 11.66 -13.42 -8.09
N LEU A 60 12.25 -12.22 -7.99
CA LEU A 60 13.49 -11.88 -8.69
C LEU A 60 14.73 -12.45 -8.00
N LEU A 61 14.72 -12.48 -6.67
CA LEU A 61 15.82 -12.92 -5.82
C LEU A 61 15.28 -13.90 -4.76
N PRO A 62 14.84 -15.10 -5.18
CA PRO A 62 14.24 -16.08 -4.28
C PRO A 62 15.29 -16.65 -3.33
N ALA A 63 14.85 -17.00 -2.13
CA ALA A 63 15.66 -17.82 -1.24
C ALA A 63 15.74 -19.27 -1.74
N ASN A 64 16.75 -20.01 -1.29
CA ASN A 64 17.01 -21.39 -1.74
C ASN A 64 15.82 -22.35 -1.61
N ASN A 65 14.92 -22.10 -0.65
CA ASN A 65 13.77 -22.96 -0.36
C ASN A 65 12.43 -22.35 -0.76
N ASP A 66 12.44 -21.24 -1.50
CA ASP A 66 11.21 -20.61 -1.96
C ASP A 66 10.56 -21.44 -3.07
N ASP A 67 9.24 -21.64 -2.96
CA ASP A 67 8.44 -22.17 -4.05
C ASP A 67 8.09 -21.05 -5.04
N VAL A 68 8.84 -20.99 -6.14
CA VAL A 68 8.65 -19.98 -7.20
C VAL A 68 7.25 -20.07 -7.82
N ALA A 69 6.66 -21.26 -7.92
CA ALA A 69 5.32 -21.43 -8.48
C ALA A 69 4.26 -20.86 -7.51
N GLU A 70 4.44 -21.07 -6.20
CA GLU A 70 3.59 -20.46 -5.17
C GLU A 70 3.70 -18.93 -5.21
N LEU A 71 4.91 -18.37 -5.31
CA LEU A 71 5.12 -16.92 -5.40
C LEU A 71 4.48 -16.32 -6.67
N GLN A 72 4.54 -17.03 -7.80
CA GLN A 72 3.87 -16.62 -9.05
C GLN A 72 2.35 -16.63 -8.89
N LEU A 73 1.80 -17.67 -8.25
CA LEU A 73 0.38 -17.76 -7.95
C LEU A 73 -0.05 -16.65 -6.98
N ALA A 74 0.75 -16.35 -5.95
CA ALA A 74 0.49 -15.23 -5.04
C ALA A 74 0.45 -13.89 -5.80
N SER A 75 1.39 -13.65 -6.72
CA SER A 75 1.39 -12.48 -7.59
C SER A 75 0.11 -12.37 -8.43
N GLN A 76 -0.34 -13.46 -9.04
CA GLN A 76 -1.59 -13.50 -9.80
C GLN A 76 -2.81 -13.15 -8.93
N GLN A 77 -2.89 -13.73 -7.74
CA GLN A 77 -4.00 -13.49 -6.82
C GLN A 77 -4.07 -12.03 -6.33
N MET A 78 -2.93 -11.42 -6.03
CA MET A 78 -2.88 -9.99 -5.68
C MET A 78 -3.33 -9.10 -6.84
N ARG A 79 -3.00 -9.45 -8.10
CA ARG A 79 -3.48 -8.72 -9.27
C ARG A 79 -5.00 -8.79 -9.43
N GLU A 80 -5.59 -9.95 -9.20
CA GLU A 80 -7.05 -10.09 -9.24
C GLU A 80 -7.73 -9.26 -8.15
N LEU A 81 -7.20 -9.27 -6.94
CA LEU A 81 -7.69 -8.42 -5.84
C LEU A 81 -7.59 -6.93 -6.21
N ASN A 82 -6.42 -6.48 -6.68
CA ASN A 82 -6.19 -5.10 -7.11
C ASN A 82 -7.19 -4.67 -8.20
N ARG A 83 -7.43 -5.53 -9.20
CA ARG A 83 -8.37 -5.25 -10.29
C ARG A 83 -9.79 -4.99 -9.79
N LEU A 84 -10.25 -5.72 -8.78
CA LEU A 84 -11.62 -5.64 -8.29
C LEU A 84 -11.80 -4.56 -7.20
N ALA A 85 -10.79 -4.34 -6.37
CA ALA A 85 -10.91 -3.48 -5.19
C ALA A 85 -10.27 -2.09 -5.38
N CYS A 86 -9.22 -1.96 -6.19
CA CYS A 86 -8.35 -0.77 -6.22
C CYS A 86 -8.30 -0.06 -7.58
N GLN A 87 -8.48 -0.80 -8.68
CA GLN A 87 -8.54 -0.24 -10.03
C GLN A 87 -9.91 0.34 -10.46
N PRO A 88 -11.05 0.13 -9.77
CA PRO A 88 -12.28 0.84 -10.14
C PRO A 88 -12.09 2.36 -10.10
N VAL A 89 -12.45 3.04 -11.19
CA VAL A 89 -12.36 4.52 -11.30
C VAL A 89 -13.36 5.21 -10.37
N VAL A 90 -14.47 4.54 -10.04
CA VAL A 90 -15.54 5.05 -9.18
C VAL A 90 -15.86 4.01 -8.13
N HIS A 91 -15.76 4.37 -6.85
CA HIS A 91 -16.19 3.52 -5.73
C HIS A 91 -17.65 3.81 -5.36
N ASP A 92 -18.59 3.16 -6.06
CA ASP A 92 -20.04 3.21 -5.78
C ASP A 92 -20.55 1.95 -5.06
N GLY A 93 -21.87 1.89 -4.80
CA GLY A 93 -22.49 0.70 -4.21
C GLY A 93 -22.30 -0.57 -5.05
N GLY A 94 -22.16 -0.47 -6.37
CA GLY A 94 -21.85 -1.60 -7.23
C GLY A 94 -20.48 -2.16 -6.92
N THR A 95 -19.43 -1.34 -6.93
CA THR A 95 -18.07 -1.80 -6.59
C THR A 95 -17.93 -2.25 -5.14
N ARG A 96 -18.55 -1.52 -4.20
CA ARG A 96 -18.50 -1.81 -2.76
C ARG A 96 -19.09 -3.17 -2.40
N TYR A 97 -20.19 -3.56 -3.04
CA TYR A 97 -20.96 -4.76 -2.69
C TYR A 97 -20.94 -5.88 -3.75
N GLN A 98 -20.56 -5.59 -4.99
CA GLN A 98 -20.58 -6.55 -6.12
C GLN A 98 -19.16 -6.78 -6.68
N ASN A 99 -18.26 -7.29 -5.84
CA ASN A 99 -16.83 -7.51 -6.13
C ASN A 99 -16.47 -9.00 -6.15
N THR A 100 -16.96 -9.73 -7.14
CA THR A 100 -16.79 -11.20 -7.20
C THR A 100 -15.71 -11.61 -8.19
N TYR A 101 -14.83 -12.53 -7.77
CA TYR A 101 -13.85 -13.21 -8.62
C TYR A 101 -14.52 -14.15 -9.61
N ALA A 102 -13.79 -14.60 -10.64
CA ALA A 102 -14.32 -15.54 -11.63
C ALA A 102 -14.71 -16.89 -11.02
N ASN A 103 -14.09 -17.29 -9.90
CA ASN A 103 -14.41 -18.52 -9.17
C ASN A 103 -15.65 -18.39 -8.26
N GLY A 104 -16.36 -17.27 -8.29
CA GLY A 104 -17.56 -17.01 -7.49
C GLY A 104 -17.30 -16.53 -6.06
N ARG A 105 -16.03 -16.42 -5.65
CA ARG A 105 -15.69 -15.86 -4.34
C ARG A 105 -15.80 -14.34 -4.35
N GLN A 106 -16.34 -13.77 -3.28
CA GLN A 106 -16.41 -12.32 -3.10
C GLN A 106 -15.13 -11.78 -2.45
N VAL A 107 -14.67 -10.59 -2.89
CA VAL A 107 -13.55 -9.87 -2.26
C VAL A 107 -13.93 -9.44 -0.85
N SER A 108 -15.05 -8.74 -0.69
CA SER A 108 -15.60 -8.33 0.59
C SER A 108 -17.10 -8.10 0.49
N ILE A 109 -17.83 -8.42 1.55
CA ILE A 109 -19.24 -8.05 1.68
C ILE A 109 -19.43 -6.53 1.82
N ASP A 110 -18.38 -5.80 2.19
CA ASP A 110 -18.32 -4.34 2.23
C ASP A 110 -16.85 -3.92 2.13
N LEU A 111 -16.44 -3.43 0.95
CA LEU A 111 -15.04 -3.03 0.72
C LEU A 111 -14.52 -1.97 1.70
N PHE A 112 -15.38 -1.22 2.38
CA PHE A 112 -14.94 -0.07 3.18
C PHE A 112 -14.72 -0.45 4.64
N ASN A 113 -15.45 -1.46 5.14
CA ASN A 113 -15.53 -1.73 6.57
C ASN A 113 -15.37 -3.20 6.95
N GLN A 114 -15.21 -4.10 5.97
CA GLN A 114 -15.15 -5.55 6.20
C GLN A 114 -13.91 -6.17 5.57
N ALA A 115 -13.60 -7.40 6.00
CA ALA A 115 -12.42 -8.13 5.58
C ALA A 115 -12.35 -8.33 4.06
N TRP A 116 -11.14 -8.23 3.52
CA TRP A 116 -10.86 -8.52 2.11
C TRP A 116 -10.22 -9.89 1.99
N TYR A 117 -10.59 -10.64 0.95
CA TYR A 117 -10.11 -11.98 0.69
C TYR A 117 -9.48 -12.10 -0.69
N PHE A 118 -8.44 -12.91 -0.80
CA PHE A 118 -7.88 -13.36 -2.07
C PHE A 118 -8.80 -14.39 -2.76
N PRO A 119 -8.58 -14.69 -4.06
CA PRO A 119 -9.34 -15.68 -4.80
C PRO A 119 -9.33 -17.08 -4.16
N ASN A 120 -8.18 -17.51 -3.60
CA ASN A 120 -8.07 -18.79 -2.89
C ASN A 120 -8.76 -18.79 -1.52
N GLY A 121 -9.11 -17.60 -1.04
CA GLY A 121 -9.80 -17.40 0.20
C GLY A 121 -9.02 -17.08 1.44
N GLN A 122 -7.72 -16.97 1.29
CA GLN A 122 -6.89 -16.38 2.31
C GLN A 122 -7.35 -14.94 2.58
N VAL A 123 -7.44 -14.56 3.84
CA VAL A 123 -7.72 -13.18 4.23
C VAL A 123 -6.52 -12.32 3.87
N PHE A 124 -6.74 -11.13 3.30
CA PHE A 124 -5.72 -10.11 3.06
C PHE A 124 -5.60 -9.19 4.28
N THR A 125 -6.72 -8.57 4.66
CA THR A 125 -6.87 -7.73 5.86
C THR A 125 -8.25 -7.99 6.46
N THR A 126 -8.39 -7.87 7.78
CA THR A 126 -9.69 -7.96 8.44
C THR A 126 -10.47 -6.66 8.36
N HIS A 127 -9.78 -5.52 8.26
CA HIS A 127 -10.40 -4.20 8.15
C HIS A 127 -9.49 -3.27 7.32
N PRO A 128 -9.92 -2.85 6.13
CA PRO A 128 -9.15 -1.91 5.30
C PRO A 128 -8.96 -0.59 6.03
N GLY A 129 -7.77 0.01 5.88
CA GLY A 129 -7.42 1.29 6.52
C GLY A 129 -7.26 1.27 8.03
N ARG A 130 -7.37 0.11 8.70
CA ARG A 130 -7.15 -0.03 10.14
C ARG A 130 -5.93 -0.87 10.44
N SER A 131 -5.28 -0.57 11.56
CA SER A 131 -4.20 -1.40 12.12
C SER A 131 -4.71 -2.83 12.30
N SER A 132 -4.26 -3.73 11.44
CA SER A 132 -4.62 -5.13 11.44
C SER A 132 -3.47 -5.95 10.88
N ALA A 133 -3.52 -7.26 11.14
CA ALA A 133 -2.62 -8.19 10.51
C ALA A 133 -2.89 -8.24 9.01
N ILE A 134 -1.81 -8.19 8.23
CA ILE A 134 -1.85 -8.28 6.79
C ILE A 134 -1.21 -9.59 6.37
N TYR A 135 -1.87 -10.35 5.49
CA TYR A 135 -1.39 -11.66 5.06
C TYR A 135 -1.22 -11.72 3.55
N TYR A 136 -0.23 -12.49 3.12
CA TYR A 136 -0.03 -12.89 1.74
C TYR A 136 -1.05 -13.97 1.33
N PRO A 137 -1.26 -14.20 0.02
CA PRO A 137 -2.15 -15.27 -0.46
C PRO A 137 -1.79 -16.68 0.00
N ASN A 138 -0.51 -16.97 0.27
CA ASN A 138 -0.07 -18.26 0.81
C ASN A 138 -0.29 -18.40 2.33
N GLY A 139 -0.90 -17.40 2.97
CA GLY A 139 -1.21 -17.41 4.40
C GLY A 139 -0.05 -16.93 5.29
N GLN A 140 1.12 -16.64 4.72
CA GLN A 140 2.21 -16.01 5.46
C GLN A 140 1.85 -14.58 5.84
N LEU A 141 2.40 -14.11 6.94
CA LEU A 141 2.18 -12.75 7.43
C LEU A 141 3.06 -11.76 6.66
N LEU A 142 2.55 -10.56 6.38
CA LEU A 142 3.35 -9.39 6.01
C LEU A 142 3.74 -8.59 7.25
N ALA A 143 2.76 -8.25 8.09
CA ALA A 143 2.93 -7.51 9.34
C ALA A 143 1.75 -7.76 10.30
N TYR A 144 1.96 -7.60 11.61
CA TYR A 144 0.92 -7.79 12.64
C TYR A 144 -0.01 -6.58 12.79
N GLY A 145 0.49 -5.36 12.58
CA GLY A 145 -0.17 -4.08 12.80
C GLY A 145 0.32 -3.01 11.80
N TRP A 146 0.08 -3.27 10.52
CA TRP A 146 0.65 -2.56 9.37
C TRP A 146 0.61 -1.01 9.42
N THR A 147 -0.37 -0.39 10.08
CA THR A 147 -0.53 1.08 10.06
C THR A 147 0.33 1.81 11.10
N ARG A 148 1.00 1.12 12.02
CA ARG A 148 1.70 1.77 13.15
C ARG A 148 3.16 2.13 12.88
N GLY A 149 3.76 1.58 11.82
CA GLY A 149 5.23 1.64 11.66
C GLY A 149 5.95 0.91 12.79
N GLU A 150 7.29 0.92 12.79
CA GLU A 150 8.13 0.36 13.87
C GLU A 150 7.87 -1.12 14.20
N GLU A 151 7.30 -1.86 13.24
CA GLU A 151 7.02 -3.27 13.35
C GLU A 151 7.85 -4.08 12.36
N THR A 152 7.99 -5.37 12.64
CA THR A 152 8.63 -6.32 11.74
C THR A 152 7.77 -6.54 10.51
N VAL A 153 8.39 -6.42 9.34
CA VAL A 153 7.79 -6.78 8.05
C VAL A 153 8.45 -8.05 7.56
N PHE A 154 7.65 -8.95 6.99
CA PHE A 154 8.07 -10.27 6.53
C PHE A 154 7.90 -10.42 5.02
N TRP A 155 8.77 -11.21 4.41
CA TRP A 155 8.66 -11.67 3.03
C TRP A 155 7.54 -12.74 2.91
N PRO A 156 7.06 -13.04 1.69
CA PRO A 156 6.08 -14.11 1.48
C PRO A 156 6.55 -15.49 1.92
N ASN A 157 7.86 -15.71 2.09
CA ASN A 157 8.42 -16.96 2.61
C ASN A 157 8.49 -17.00 4.15
N GLY A 158 8.06 -15.93 4.83
CA GLY A 158 8.05 -15.80 6.28
C GLY A 158 9.35 -15.26 6.90
N ASN A 159 10.41 -15.05 6.12
CA ASN A 159 11.64 -14.46 6.64
C ASN A 159 11.47 -12.95 6.89
N PRO A 160 12.11 -12.39 7.94
CA PRO A 160 12.02 -10.96 8.23
C PRO A 160 12.73 -10.15 7.15
N ALA A 161 12.04 -9.14 6.63
CA ALA A 161 12.57 -8.15 5.70
C ALA A 161 13.20 -6.96 6.42
N THR A 162 12.60 -6.54 7.54
CA THR A 162 13.10 -5.49 8.43
C THR A 162 12.42 -5.64 9.78
N PHE A 163 13.07 -5.22 10.87
CA PHE A 163 12.48 -5.31 12.21
C PHE A 163 11.73 -4.06 12.62
N SER A 164 12.00 -2.92 11.96
CA SER A 164 11.38 -1.63 12.25
C SER A 164 10.99 -0.89 10.97
N PHE A 165 9.82 -1.21 10.42
CA PHE A 165 9.37 -0.61 9.17
C PHE A 165 9.17 0.91 9.26
N ARG A 166 9.59 1.64 8.22
CA ARG A 166 9.60 3.12 8.12
C ARG A 166 10.49 3.85 9.12
N THR A 167 11.41 3.13 9.76
CA THR A 167 12.42 3.74 10.59
C THR A 167 13.67 4.00 9.75
N GLU A 168 14.18 5.22 9.84
CA GLU A 168 15.49 5.55 9.26
C GLU A 168 16.59 4.75 9.95
N GLN A 169 17.70 4.52 9.25
CA GLN A 169 18.85 3.79 9.80
C GLN A 169 18.55 2.34 10.21
N GLU A 170 17.47 1.78 9.68
CA GLU A 170 17.08 0.40 9.92
C GLU A 170 17.66 -0.53 8.85
N ALA A 171 18.02 -1.74 9.30
CA ALA A 171 18.48 -2.79 8.40
C ALA A 171 17.32 -3.42 7.63
N TRP A 172 17.58 -3.66 6.35
CA TRP A 172 16.70 -4.43 5.48
C TRP A 172 17.43 -5.65 4.93
N TYR A 173 16.70 -6.74 4.75
CA TYR A 173 17.22 -8.04 4.35
C TYR A 173 16.42 -8.59 3.18
N TYR A 174 17.11 -9.23 2.25
CA TYR A 174 16.51 -10.06 1.20
C TYR A 174 15.80 -11.27 1.79
N PRO A 175 14.95 -11.95 1.01
CA PRO A 175 14.24 -13.15 1.42
C PRO A 175 15.12 -14.28 1.96
N ASP A 176 16.39 -14.32 1.58
CA ASP A 176 17.39 -15.30 2.04
C ASP A 176 18.21 -14.82 3.26
N GLY A 177 17.93 -13.63 3.77
CA GLY A 177 18.59 -13.03 4.92
C GLY A 177 19.83 -12.18 4.59
N HIS A 178 20.25 -12.07 3.33
CA HIS A 178 21.34 -11.15 2.97
C HIS A 178 20.89 -9.70 3.11
N ILE A 179 21.81 -8.82 3.46
CA ILE A 179 21.47 -7.42 3.74
C ILE A 179 21.26 -6.64 2.45
N ILE A 180 20.17 -5.88 2.38
CA ILE A 180 19.90 -4.89 1.35
C ILE A 180 20.61 -3.59 1.70
N THR A 181 20.40 -3.08 2.91
CA THR A 181 20.99 -1.83 3.43
C THR A 181 20.94 -1.87 4.96
N TYR A 182 21.82 -1.11 5.60
CA TYR A 182 21.79 -0.84 7.05
C TYR A 182 21.19 0.52 7.38
N LEU A 183 20.99 1.35 6.35
CA LEU A 183 20.71 2.77 6.49
C LEU A 183 19.54 3.15 5.60
N ALA A 184 18.40 2.46 5.76
CA ALA A 184 17.17 2.81 5.06
C ALA A 184 16.80 4.28 5.35
N GLY A 185 16.22 4.96 4.36
CA GLY A 185 15.85 6.38 4.48
C GLY A 185 17.01 7.39 4.47
N VAL A 186 18.28 6.96 4.37
CA VAL A 186 19.42 7.89 4.40
C VAL A 186 20.04 8.09 3.02
N GLN A 187 20.06 9.32 2.52
CA GLN A 187 20.76 9.66 1.29
C GLN A 187 22.25 9.28 1.35
N GLY A 188 22.74 8.57 0.34
CA GLY A 188 24.12 8.08 0.32
C GLY A 188 24.40 6.85 1.21
N ALA A 189 23.35 6.22 1.74
CA ALA A 189 23.46 4.88 2.31
C ALA A 189 24.05 3.88 1.31
N ARG A 190 24.69 2.83 1.83
CA ARG A 190 25.19 1.71 1.02
C ARG A 190 24.11 0.66 0.87
N TRP A 191 23.85 0.26 -0.38
CA TRP A 191 22.90 -0.79 -0.72
C TRP A 191 23.63 -1.93 -1.42
N PHE A 192 23.11 -3.15 -1.31
CA PHE A 192 23.80 -4.36 -1.77
C PHE A 192 22.87 -5.29 -2.55
N TYR A 193 23.41 -6.02 -3.52
CA TYR A 193 22.80 -7.22 -4.10
C TYR A 193 23.48 -8.49 -3.56
N PRO A 194 22.75 -9.59 -3.36
CA PRO A 194 23.37 -10.89 -3.17
C PRO A 194 23.97 -11.35 -4.50
N PHE A 195 25.12 -12.02 -4.46
CA PHE A 195 25.70 -12.65 -5.65
C PHE A 195 26.27 -14.02 -5.32
N ALA A 196 26.10 -14.98 -6.22
CA ALA A 196 26.70 -16.29 -6.08
C ALA A 196 28.23 -16.19 -6.24
N ARG A 197 28.97 -16.70 -5.26
CA ARG A 197 30.43 -16.81 -5.30
C ARG A 197 30.84 -18.17 -5.87
N LEU A 198 32.06 -18.22 -6.40
CA LEU A 198 32.65 -19.45 -6.96
C LEU A 198 32.89 -20.54 -5.89
N ASP A 199 32.97 -20.16 -4.61
CA ASP A 199 33.10 -21.07 -3.47
C ASP A 199 31.75 -21.64 -2.98
N GLY A 200 30.67 -21.39 -3.71
CA GLY A 200 29.31 -21.84 -3.36
C GLY A 200 28.64 -21.03 -2.26
N GLN A 201 29.28 -19.97 -1.75
CA GLN A 201 28.67 -19.02 -0.82
C GLN A 201 27.98 -17.87 -1.57
N VAL A 202 27.27 -17.03 -0.84
CA VAL A 202 26.70 -15.78 -1.37
C VAL A 202 27.52 -14.61 -0.83
N GLY A 203 27.99 -13.75 -1.73
CA GLY A 203 28.63 -12.47 -1.41
C GLY A 203 27.65 -11.30 -1.55
N GLN A 204 28.13 -10.09 -1.25
CA GLN A 204 27.36 -8.86 -1.40
C GLN A 204 28.08 -7.84 -2.28
N GLU A 205 27.45 -7.44 -3.37
CA GLU A 205 27.99 -6.45 -4.31
C GLU A 205 27.28 -5.11 -4.07
N MET A 206 28.04 -4.03 -4.00
CA MET A 206 27.47 -2.72 -3.71
C MET A 206 26.71 -2.16 -4.92
N ILE A 207 25.43 -1.83 -4.73
CA ILE A 207 24.56 -1.18 -5.71
C ILE A 207 24.95 0.28 -5.86
N SER A 208 24.95 1.03 -4.76
CA SER A 208 25.45 2.41 -4.71
C SER A 208 25.76 2.78 -3.26
N SER A 209 26.63 3.78 -3.11
CA SER A 209 26.93 4.47 -1.85
C SER A 209 26.54 5.96 -1.90
N LYS A 210 25.84 6.37 -2.95
CA LYS A 210 25.51 7.78 -3.23
C LYS A 210 24.14 7.93 -3.88
N TRP A 211 23.18 7.11 -3.44
CA TRP A 211 21.79 7.23 -3.87
C TRP A 211 21.30 8.67 -3.78
N GLY A 212 20.48 9.07 -4.75
CA GLY A 212 19.86 10.39 -4.71
C GLY A 212 20.76 11.54 -5.20
N ARG A 213 21.94 11.28 -5.76
CA ARG A 213 22.82 12.33 -6.29
C ARG A 213 22.91 12.27 -7.82
N SER A 214 22.48 13.35 -8.48
CA SER A 214 22.52 13.48 -9.93
C SER A 214 23.95 13.29 -10.45
N GLY A 215 24.10 12.43 -11.47
CA GLY A 215 25.36 12.20 -12.15
C GLY A 215 26.26 11.12 -11.53
N GLU A 216 25.91 10.57 -10.36
CA GLU A 216 26.58 9.42 -9.77
C GLU A 216 26.27 8.11 -10.51
N TYR A 217 26.99 7.03 -10.16
CA TYR A 217 26.82 5.71 -10.74
C TYR A 217 26.17 4.74 -9.76
N PHE A 218 25.47 3.76 -10.30
CA PHE A 218 24.96 2.61 -9.57
C PHE A 218 25.23 1.33 -10.37
N SER A 219 25.49 0.25 -9.66
CA SER A 219 25.58 -1.10 -10.18
C SER A 219 24.17 -1.65 -10.31
N HIS A 220 23.73 -2.04 -11.50
CA HIS A 220 22.41 -2.65 -11.71
C HIS A 220 22.52 -4.15 -12.00
N LEU A 221 21.55 -4.92 -11.51
CA LEU A 221 21.50 -6.36 -11.74
C LEU A 221 20.82 -6.64 -13.08
N ARG A 222 21.51 -7.37 -13.97
CA ARG A 222 20.97 -7.82 -15.25
C ARG A 222 20.93 -9.32 -15.34
N PHE A 223 19.90 -9.82 -16.00
CA PHE A 223 19.74 -11.23 -16.29
C PHE A 223 19.98 -11.49 -17.77
N SER A 224 20.80 -12.49 -18.07
CA SER A 224 20.95 -13.01 -19.41
C SER A 224 19.70 -13.79 -19.83
N ARG A 225 19.60 -14.15 -21.12
CA ARG A 225 18.48 -14.96 -21.64
C ARG A 225 18.37 -16.35 -20.98
N ASN A 226 19.46 -16.85 -20.42
CA ASN A 226 19.50 -18.11 -19.67
C ASN A 226 19.39 -17.91 -18.14
N GLY A 227 19.01 -16.71 -17.68
CA GLY A 227 18.72 -16.44 -16.26
C GLY A 227 19.95 -16.21 -15.38
N LEU A 228 21.15 -16.10 -15.96
CA LEU A 228 22.35 -15.77 -15.18
C LEU A 228 22.36 -14.30 -14.84
N ALA A 229 22.50 -13.99 -13.55
CA ALA A 229 22.64 -12.64 -13.05
C ALA A 229 24.08 -12.13 -13.24
N PHE A 230 24.22 -10.91 -13.74
CA PHE A 230 25.49 -10.19 -13.82
C PHE A 230 25.28 -8.72 -13.50
N VAL A 231 26.35 -8.05 -13.08
CA VAL A 231 26.32 -6.64 -12.68
C VAL A 231 26.90 -5.77 -13.78
N GLU A 232 26.26 -4.64 -14.04
CA GLU A 232 26.74 -3.61 -14.95
C GLU A 232 26.61 -2.23 -14.28
N GLN A 233 27.49 -1.28 -14.60
CA GLN A 233 27.39 0.07 -14.06
C GLN A 233 26.56 0.98 -14.97
N GLN A 234 25.68 1.75 -14.36
CA GLN A 234 24.83 2.74 -15.03
C GLN A 234 24.92 4.08 -14.32
N ARG A 235 24.64 5.17 -15.05
CA ARG A 235 24.62 6.53 -14.50
C ARG A 235 23.22 6.91 -14.06
N ILE A 236 23.12 7.50 -12.86
CA ILE A 236 21.88 8.05 -12.30
C ILE A 236 21.41 9.23 -13.16
N ARG A 237 20.19 9.14 -13.71
CA ARG A 237 19.52 10.21 -14.47
C ARG A 237 18.20 10.57 -13.80
N GLY A 238 17.88 11.86 -13.71
CA GLY A 238 16.54 12.40 -13.41
C GLY A 238 15.82 11.70 -12.25
N LYS A 239 14.97 10.73 -12.58
CA LYS A 239 14.05 9.98 -11.69
C LYS A 239 14.71 9.09 -10.62
N LEU A 240 16.02 8.88 -10.66
CA LEU A 240 16.77 8.13 -9.63
C LEU A 240 17.35 9.06 -8.54
N VAL A 241 16.95 10.33 -8.55
CA VAL A 241 17.18 11.27 -7.44
C VAL A 241 16.01 11.16 -6.48
N LEU A 242 16.19 10.38 -5.41
CA LEU A 242 15.17 10.09 -4.41
C LEU A 242 15.38 10.93 -3.14
N SER A 243 14.28 11.32 -2.52
CA SER A 243 14.21 11.89 -1.17
C SER A 243 14.40 10.81 -0.10
N ASP A 244 14.69 11.24 1.13
CA ASP A 244 14.83 10.35 2.29
C ASP A 244 13.54 9.53 2.54
N ALA A 245 12.37 10.15 2.33
CA ALA A 245 11.09 9.45 2.43
C ALA A 245 10.91 8.36 1.37
N GLU A 246 11.32 8.61 0.12
CA GLU A 246 11.29 7.59 -0.94
C GLU A 246 12.33 6.48 -0.69
N LEU A 247 13.44 6.79 -0.02
CA LEU A 247 14.45 5.81 0.39
C LEU A 247 14.00 4.88 1.52
N LEU A 248 12.83 5.14 2.13
CA LEU A 248 12.18 4.21 3.07
C LEU A 248 11.39 3.11 2.35
N ASP A 249 10.99 3.29 1.08
CA ASP A 249 10.39 2.22 0.26
C ASP A 249 11.48 1.34 -0.37
N VAL A 250 12.19 0.62 0.48
CA VAL A 250 13.29 -0.27 0.07
C VAL A 250 12.88 -1.23 -1.05
N PRO A 251 11.70 -1.89 -1.02
CA PRO A 251 11.24 -2.73 -2.12
C PRO A 251 11.03 -1.95 -3.43
N GLY A 252 10.41 -0.77 -3.37
CA GLY A 252 10.20 0.08 -4.55
C GLY A 252 11.51 0.59 -5.16
N VAL A 253 12.47 1.00 -4.33
CA VAL A 253 13.80 1.41 -4.79
C VAL A 253 14.50 0.25 -5.49
N LEU A 254 14.50 -0.95 -4.88
CA LEU A 254 15.10 -2.14 -5.49
C LEU A 254 14.42 -2.53 -6.80
N LEU A 255 13.09 -2.47 -6.89
CA LEU A 255 12.37 -2.74 -8.12
C LEU A 255 12.65 -1.69 -9.18
N MET A 256 12.77 -0.42 -8.81
CA MET A 256 13.16 0.63 -9.73
C MET A 256 14.53 0.32 -10.34
N VAL A 257 15.52 -0.10 -9.56
CA VAL A 257 16.88 -0.32 -10.07
C VAL A 257 17.07 -1.66 -10.78
N THR A 258 16.24 -2.66 -10.46
CA THR A 258 16.26 -3.98 -11.12
C THR A 258 15.37 -4.04 -12.37
N ARG A 259 14.18 -3.40 -12.34
CA ARG A 259 13.13 -3.55 -13.38
C ARG A 259 13.03 -2.40 -14.37
N LEU A 260 13.54 -1.18 -14.08
CA LEU A 260 13.52 -0.06 -15.05
C LEU A 260 14.14 -0.40 -16.42
N TYR A 261 14.83 -1.53 -16.57
CA TYR A 261 15.49 -1.94 -17.81
C TYR A 261 15.14 -3.35 -18.32
N GLN A 262 14.23 -4.12 -17.68
CA GLN A 262 14.12 -5.57 -17.96
C GLN A 262 12.73 -6.18 -18.16
N ALA A 263 11.62 -5.46 -17.96
CA ALA A 263 10.28 -6.01 -18.27
C ALA A 263 9.33 -4.92 -18.80
N PRO A 264 8.60 -5.18 -19.91
CA PRO A 264 7.46 -4.34 -20.29
C PRO A 264 6.34 -4.51 -19.25
N ASP A 265 5.84 -3.39 -18.76
CA ASP A 265 4.53 -3.15 -18.15
C ASP A 265 4.08 -3.81 -16.84
N GLU A 266 4.45 -5.04 -16.46
CA GLU A 266 3.84 -5.63 -15.23
C GLU A 266 4.28 -4.93 -13.93
N ALA A 267 5.45 -4.30 -13.94
CA ALA A 267 5.95 -3.50 -12.82
C ALA A 267 5.47 -2.06 -12.85
N MET A 268 4.93 -1.56 -13.97
CA MET A 268 4.35 -0.21 -14.05
C MET A 268 3.04 -0.09 -13.26
N LEU A 269 2.39 -1.21 -12.95
CA LEU A 269 1.27 -1.28 -12.00
C LEU A 269 1.69 -1.02 -10.54
N PHE A 270 2.99 -1.05 -10.23
CA PHE A 270 3.54 -0.93 -8.87
C PHE A 270 4.80 -0.06 -8.82
N LEU A 271 5.02 0.80 -9.83
CA LEU A 271 6.00 1.88 -9.73
C LEU A 271 5.59 2.78 -8.56
N PRO A 272 6.52 3.47 -7.87
CA PRO A 272 6.17 4.41 -6.80
C PRO A 272 5.26 5.51 -7.38
N GLY A 273 3.96 5.27 -7.27
CA GLY A 273 2.91 6.22 -7.58
C GLY A 273 2.77 7.09 -6.36
N ASP A 274 3.42 8.25 -6.44
CA ASP A 274 3.48 9.27 -5.41
C ASP A 274 4.19 8.81 -4.12
N GLY A 275 4.85 9.75 -3.43
CA GLY A 275 5.68 9.50 -2.24
C GLY A 275 4.90 9.04 -0.99
N SER A 276 3.87 8.21 -1.14
CA SER A 276 2.91 7.78 -0.13
C SER A 276 2.83 6.26 0.03
N ILE A 277 3.95 5.57 0.23
CA ILE A 277 4.01 4.10 0.42
C ILE A 277 3.25 3.57 1.66
N ALA A 278 2.52 4.42 2.39
CA ALA A 278 1.09 4.15 2.52
C ALA A 278 0.31 5.45 2.57
N GLY A 279 -0.82 5.50 1.88
CA GLY A 279 -1.96 6.32 2.27
C GLY A 279 -2.57 5.84 3.59
N ALA A 280 -1.78 5.61 4.63
CA ALA A 280 -2.30 5.59 6.00
C ALA A 280 -2.37 7.05 6.43
N PRO A 281 -3.54 7.56 6.85
CA PRO A 281 -3.59 8.84 7.52
C PRO A 281 -2.74 8.71 8.79
N TYR A 282 -2.16 9.83 9.20
CA TYR A 282 -1.49 10.02 10.48
C TYR A 282 -2.13 9.25 11.63
#